data_AF-A0A1J4STF1-F1
#
_entry.id   AF-A0A1J4STF1-F1
#
_cell.length_a   1.000
_cell.length_b   1.000
_cell.length_c   1.000
_cell.angle_alpha   90.00
_cell.angle_beta   90.00
_cell.angle_gamma   90.00
#
_symmetry.space_group_name_H-M   'P 1'
#
loop_
_entity.id
_entity.type
_entity.pdbx_description
1 polymer ?
#
loop_
_entity_poly.entity_id
_entity_poly.type
_entity_poly.pdbx_seq_one_letter_code
_entity_poly.pdbx_strand_id
1 'polypeptide(L)'
;MTTGFQISKWTKLSVVGIVIVFAALVLYAILRAHNRRMRPYMPMITEAKDLNLDFDTATSNPDKYLEKYTIWCVQNLAKGQTYYHGDARRPIYVFNHQQMPIFTGYKHTNCMEMLLQIKGARANGTDPGSVGVMFIKEIN
;
A
#
# COMPACT_ATOMS: atom_id res chain seq x y z
N MET A 1 5.34 59.67 -25.07
CA MET A 1 5.54 59.40 -23.64
C MET A 1 5.19 57.94 -23.39
N THR A 2 6.17 57.05 -23.37
CA THR A 2 5.98 55.63 -23.02
C THR A 2 7.03 55.29 -21.98
N THR A 3 6.60 55.27 -20.71
CA THR A 3 7.42 54.87 -19.57
C THR A 3 7.67 53.36 -19.64
N GLY A 4 8.83 52.98 -20.16
CA GLY A 4 9.31 51.60 -20.13
C GLY A 4 9.64 51.20 -18.70
N PHE A 5 8.80 50.37 -18.09
CA PHE A 5 8.98 49.81 -16.75
C PHE A 5 10.12 48.78 -16.80
N GLN A 6 11.37 49.24 -16.57
CA GLN A 6 12.57 48.41 -16.45
C GLN A 6 12.50 47.64 -15.12
N ILE A 7 11.88 46.46 -15.14
CA ILE A 7 11.91 45.50 -14.04
C ILE A 7 13.34 44.97 -13.92
N SER A 8 14.08 45.49 -12.93
CA SER A 8 15.50 45.21 -12.72
C SER A 8 15.73 43.71 -12.44
N LYS A 9 16.83 43.15 -12.97
CA LYS A 9 17.22 41.73 -12.83
C LYS A 9 17.22 41.22 -11.38
N TRP A 10 17.37 42.12 -10.40
CA TRP A 10 17.36 41.82 -8.96
C TRP A 10 16.00 41.34 -8.44
N THR A 11 14.89 41.78 -9.03
CA THR A 11 13.54 41.31 -8.64
C THR A 11 13.27 39.86 -9.05
N LYS A 12 13.83 39.39 -10.18
CA LYS A 12 13.65 38.01 -10.66
C LYS A 12 14.37 36.99 -9.78
N LEU A 13 15.54 37.33 -9.23
CA LEU A 13 16.31 36.45 -8.34
C LEU A 13 15.61 36.24 -6.99
N SER A 14 15.01 37.28 -6.41
CA SER A 14 14.28 37.17 -5.14
C SER A 14 13.02 36.32 -5.26
N VAL A 15 12.28 36.44 -6.36
CA VAL A 15 11.05 35.65 -6.59
C VAL A 15 11.37 34.15 -6.74
N VAL A 16 12.43 33.80 -7.46
CA VAL A 16 12.84 32.39 -7.62
C VAL A 16 13.26 31.77 -6.28
N GLY A 17 14.00 32.51 -5.44
CA GLY A 17 14.36 32.04 -4.09
C GLY A 17 13.14 31.75 -3.21
N ILE A 18 12.13 32.63 -3.25
CA ILE A 18 10.88 32.43 -2.48
C ILE A 18 10.12 31.19 -2.97
N VAL A 19 10.03 30.98 -4.29
CA VAL A 19 9.36 29.81 -4.87
C VAL A 19 10.02 28.50 -4.45
N ILE A 20 11.36 28.44 -4.44
CA ILE A 20 12.11 27.24 -4.03
C ILE A 20 11.86 26.93 -2.54
N VAL A 21 11.96 27.93 -1.67
CA VAL A 21 11.70 27.76 -0.23
C VAL A 21 10.27 27.29 0.02
N PHE A 22 9.30 27.89 -0.68
CA PHE A 22 7.90 27.50 -0.54
C PHE A 22 7.66 26.05 -1.02
N ALA A 23 8.24 25.65 -2.16
CA ALA A 23 8.16 24.28 -2.65
C ALA A 23 8.77 23.27 -1.65
N ALA A 24 9.93 23.59 -1.06
CA ALA A 24 10.56 22.75 -0.05
C ALA A 24 9.70 22.60 1.23
N LEU A 25 9.07 23.68 1.69
CA LEU A 25 8.16 23.65 2.85
C LEU A 25 6.92 22.79 2.56
N VAL A 26 6.33 22.91 1.37
CA VAL A 26 5.20 22.09 0.94
C VAL A 26 5.60 20.61 0.89
N LEU A 27 6.75 20.30 0.28
CA LEU A 27 7.26 18.93 0.20
C LEU A 27 7.50 18.33 1.59
N TYR A 28 8.12 19.10 2.49
CA TYR A 28 8.34 18.68 3.88
C TYR A 28 7.03 18.42 4.63
N ALA A 29 6.02 19.27 4.45
CA ALA A 29 4.71 19.07 5.06
C ALA A 29 4.03 17.79 4.56
N ILE A 30 4.10 17.51 3.25
CA ILE A 30 3.57 16.27 2.64
C ILE A 30 4.29 15.05 3.21
N LEU A 31 5.63 15.05 3.21
CA LEU A 31 6.45 13.94 3.73
C LEU A 31 6.19 13.70 5.23
N ARG A 32 6.08 14.77 6.02
CA ARG A 32 5.80 14.67 7.46
C ARG A 32 4.41 14.09 7.71
N ALA A 33 3.40 14.52 6.94
CA ALA A 33 2.05 13.98 7.04
C ALA A 33 2.01 12.50 6.66
N HIS A 34 2.70 12.11 5.58
CA HIS A 34 2.84 10.73 5.15
C HIS A 34 3.50 9.86 6.24
N ASN A 35 4.66 10.27 6.75
CA ASN A 35 5.37 9.55 7.79
C ASN A 35 4.53 9.39 9.06
N ARG A 36 3.76 10.40 9.46
CA ARG A 36 2.85 10.29 10.61
C ARG A 36 1.76 9.24 10.40
N ARG A 37 1.23 9.10 9.17
CA ARG A 37 0.21 8.10 8.83
C ARG A 37 0.78 6.68 8.80
N MET A 38 2.03 6.52 8.37
CA MET A 38 2.67 5.20 8.24
C MET A 38 3.37 4.72 9.51
N ARG A 39 3.82 5.65 10.37
CA ARG A 39 4.60 5.34 11.58
C ARG A 39 3.97 4.27 12.51
N PRO A 40 2.65 4.24 12.75
CA PRO A 40 2.05 3.19 13.58
C PRO A 40 2.18 1.79 12.99
N TYR A 41 2.28 1.68 11.66
CA TYR A 41 2.33 0.42 10.92
C TYR A 41 3.75 -0.03 10.58
N MET A 42 4.76 0.85 10.75
CA MET A 42 6.16 0.53 10.47
C MET A 42 6.65 -0.79 11.06
N PRO A 43 6.41 -1.14 12.35
CA PRO A 43 6.87 -2.44 12.87
C PRO A 43 6.25 -3.62 12.12
N MET A 44 4.97 -3.54 11.76
CA MET A 44 4.26 -4.58 10.99
C MET A 44 4.77 -4.66 9.55
N ILE A 45 5.07 -3.51 8.94
CA ILE A 45 5.66 -3.44 7.59
C ILE A 45 7.06 -4.04 7.58
N THR A 46 7.89 -3.73 8.58
CA THR A 46 9.22 -4.31 8.73
C THR A 46 9.11 -5.82 8.90
N GLU A 47 8.25 -6.31 9.80
CA GLU A 47 8.04 -7.76 9.97
C GLU A 47 7.60 -8.43 8.66
N ALA A 48 6.65 -7.82 7.94
CA ALA A 48 6.18 -8.36 6.67
C ALA A 48 7.28 -8.42 5.60
N LYS A 49 8.15 -7.41 5.54
CA LYS A 49 9.30 -7.38 4.61
C LYS A 49 10.37 -8.38 4.98
N ASP A 50 10.67 -8.53 6.28
CA ASP A 50 11.67 -9.48 6.77
C ASP A 50 11.23 -10.93 6.55
N LEU A 51 9.93 -11.21 6.73
CA LEU A 51 9.37 -12.53 6.46
C LEU A 51 9.30 -12.84 4.96
N ASN A 52 9.10 -11.81 4.12
CA ASN A 52 8.94 -11.91 2.67
C ASN A 52 8.05 -13.09 2.26
N LEU A 53 6.91 -13.22 2.95
CA LEU A 53 6.08 -14.40 2.87
C LEU A 53 5.24 -14.35 1.59
N ASP A 54 5.25 -15.43 0.81
CA ASP A 54 4.32 -15.61 -0.31
C ASP A 54 3.12 -16.49 0.09
N PHE A 55 2.12 -16.55 -0.80
CA PHE A 55 0.90 -17.32 -0.56
C PHE A 55 1.17 -18.81 -0.34
N ASP A 56 2.03 -19.40 -1.18
CA ASP A 56 2.29 -20.84 -1.19
C ASP A 56 3.06 -21.28 0.07
N THR A 57 3.96 -20.43 0.57
CA THR A 57 4.68 -20.65 1.83
C THR A 57 3.75 -20.51 3.03
N ALA A 58 2.81 -19.55 3.00
CA ALA A 58 1.81 -19.37 4.04
C ALA A 58 0.85 -20.57 4.13
N THR A 59 0.44 -21.15 2.99
CA THR A 59 -0.44 -22.33 2.96
C THR A 59 0.28 -23.62 3.29
N SER A 60 1.58 -23.74 2.97
CA SER A 60 2.38 -24.92 3.28
C SER A 60 2.70 -25.07 4.77
N ASN A 61 2.75 -23.98 5.53
CA ASN A 61 3.05 -24.00 6.98
C ASN A 61 2.07 -23.10 7.76
N PRO A 62 0.78 -23.48 7.84
CA PRO A 62 -0.28 -22.59 8.33
C PRO A 62 -0.07 -22.15 9.78
N ASP A 63 0.44 -23.04 10.64
CA ASP A 63 0.62 -22.74 12.06
C ASP A 63 1.81 -21.81 12.34
N LYS A 64 2.85 -21.85 11.49
CA LYS A 64 4.08 -21.06 11.67
C LYS A 64 3.83 -19.56 11.44
N TYR A 65 2.94 -19.24 10.51
CA TYR A 65 2.68 -17.86 10.07
C TYR A 65 1.37 -17.29 10.63
N LEU A 66 0.75 -17.99 11.58
CA LEU A 66 -0.43 -17.49 12.26
C LEU A 66 -0.11 -16.17 12.99
N GLU A 67 -1.02 -15.20 12.90
CA GLU A 67 -0.89 -13.84 13.45
C GLU A 67 0.24 -12.98 12.87
N LYS A 68 1.00 -13.50 11.89
CA LYS A 68 2.08 -12.78 11.23
C LYS A 68 1.58 -11.79 10.19
N TYR A 69 2.39 -10.76 9.94
CA TYR A 69 2.09 -9.76 8.92
C TYR A 69 2.74 -10.11 7.59
N THR A 70 2.05 -9.78 6.51
CA THR A 70 2.55 -9.93 5.14
C THR A 70 2.11 -8.73 4.30
N ILE A 71 2.87 -8.46 3.24
CA ILE A 71 2.49 -7.47 2.23
C ILE A 71 2.22 -8.22 0.94
N TRP A 72 0.95 -8.28 0.55
CA TRP A 72 0.54 -8.98 -0.66
C TRP A 72 -0.16 -8.04 -1.63
N CYS A 73 0.03 -8.32 -2.91
CA CYS A 73 -0.74 -7.70 -3.96
C CYS A 73 -2.12 -8.38 -4.01
N VAL A 74 -3.15 -7.65 -3.62
CA VAL A 74 -4.50 -8.17 -3.47
C VAL A 74 -5.45 -7.55 -4.47
N GLN A 75 -6.20 -8.38 -5.20
CA GLN A 75 -7.30 -7.92 -6.04
C GLN A 75 -8.63 -8.12 -5.31
N ASN A 76 -9.46 -7.08 -5.27
CA ASN A 76 -10.79 -7.09 -4.64
C ASN A 76 -11.86 -6.90 -5.70
N LEU A 77 -12.48 -7.99 -6.18
CA LEU A 77 -13.52 -7.92 -7.22
C LEU A 77 -14.93 -7.75 -6.64
N ALA A 78 -15.18 -8.32 -5.45
CA ALA A 78 -16.44 -8.24 -4.72
C ALA A 78 -16.24 -8.67 -3.26
N LYS A 79 -17.27 -8.50 -2.42
CA LYS A 79 -17.29 -9.06 -1.05
C LYS A 79 -16.99 -10.56 -1.09
N GLY A 80 -15.89 -10.97 -0.44
CA GLY A 80 -15.48 -12.37 -0.37
C GLY A 80 -14.82 -12.94 -1.62
N GLN A 81 -14.55 -12.12 -2.65
CA GLN A 81 -13.80 -12.51 -3.85
C GLN A 81 -12.51 -11.71 -3.93
N THR A 82 -11.56 -12.14 -3.10
CA THR A 82 -10.27 -11.50 -2.95
C THR A 82 -9.17 -12.50 -3.31
N TYR A 83 -8.22 -12.10 -4.15
CA TYR A 83 -7.26 -13.03 -4.77
C TYR A 83 -5.83 -12.52 -4.66
N TYR A 84 -4.90 -13.43 -4.38
CA TYR A 84 -3.45 -13.15 -4.38
C TYR A 84 -2.98 -12.90 -5.82
N HIS A 85 -2.40 -11.73 -6.09
CA HIS A 85 -2.02 -11.25 -7.42
C HIS A 85 -3.15 -11.32 -8.48
N GLY A 86 -4.41 -11.35 -8.05
CA GLY A 86 -5.55 -11.56 -8.96
C GLY A 86 -5.70 -12.99 -9.49
N ASP A 87 -4.94 -13.96 -8.96
CA ASP A 87 -5.07 -15.37 -9.33
C ASP A 87 -6.28 -15.99 -8.62
N ALA A 88 -7.31 -16.32 -9.40
CA ALA A 88 -8.53 -16.96 -8.90
C ALA A 88 -8.28 -18.31 -8.21
N ARG A 89 -7.15 -18.97 -8.48
CA ARG A 89 -6.76 -20.22 -7.82
C ARG A 89 -6.20 -20.01 -6.41
N ARG A 90 -5.84 -18.78 -6.05
CA ARG A 90 -5.24 -18.41 -4.76
C ARG A 90 -6.17 -17.48 -3.99
N PRO A 91 -7.30 -18.00 -3.49
CA PRO A 91 -8.29 -17.19 -2.77
C PRO A 91 -7.76 -16.73 -1.42
N ILE A 92 -8.00 -15.45 -1.14
CA ILE A 92 -7.77 -14.80 0.15
C ILE A 92 -9.13 -14.46 0.75
N TYR A 93 -9.37 -14.86 2.00
CA TYR A 93 -10.58 -14.52 2.75
C TYR A 93 -10.27 -13.40 3.73
N VAL A 94 -10.83 -12.21 3.48
CA VAL A 94 -10.61 -11.03 4.34
C VAL A 94 -11.72 -10.93 5.39
N PHE A 95 -11.38 -11.15 6.66
CA PHE A 95 -12.37 -11.17 7.76
C PHE A 95 -13.01 -9.82 8.05
N ASN A 96 -12.29 -8.72 7.80
CA ASN A 96 -12.74 -7.34 7.99
C ASN A 96 -12.91 -6.60 6.65
N HIS A 97 -13.53 -7.26 5.67
CA HIS A 97 -13.69 -6.74 4.30
C HIS A 97 -14.23 -5.29 4.22
N GLN A 98 -15.13 -4.89 5.13
CA GLN A 98 -15.64 -3.51 5.23
C GLN A 98 -14.56 -2.42 5.45
N GLN A 99 -13.38 -2.75 5.97
CA GLN A 99 -12.27 -1.80 6.12
C GLN A 99 -11.35 -1.76 4.89
N MET A 100 -11.51 -2.74 3.99
CA MET A 100 -10.72 -2.83 2.78
C MET A 100 -11.22 -1.79 1.77
N PRO A 101 -10.33 -0.98 1.17
CA PRO A 101 -10.72 -0.04 0.14
C PRO A 101 -11.32 -0.78 -1.08
N ILE A 102 -12.36 -0.18 -1.67
CA ILE A 102 -13.04 -0.70 -2.85
C ILE A 102 -12.31 -0.14 -4.07
N PHE A 103 -11.75 -1.03 -4.89
CA PHE A 103 -11.10 -0.65 -6.14
C PHE A 103 -11.97 -1.07 -7.32
N THR A 104 -12.68 -0.11 -7.90
CA THR A 104 -13.43 -0.28 -9.15
C THR A 104 -12.51 -0.04 -10.34
N GLY A 105 -11.47 -0.87 -10.49
CA GLY A 105 -10.62 -0.88 -11.68
C GLY A 105 -11.16 -1.82 -12.75
N TYR A 106 -10.93 -1.53 -14.03
CA TYR A 106 -11.13 -2.52 -15.10
C TYR A 106 -10.27 -3.75 -14.81
N LYS A 107 -10.82 -4.94 -15.06
CA LYS A 107 -10.33 -6.29 -14.72
C LYS A 107 -8.85 -6.63 -15.01
N HIS A 108 -8.02 -5.72 -15.52
CA HIS A 108 -6.66 -5.98 -16.00
C HIS A 108 -5.57 -5.02 -15.49
N THR A 109 -5.84 -4.08 -14.59
CA THR A 109 -4.80 -3.16 -14.06
C THR A 109 -4.64 -3.28 -12.55
N ASN A 110 -3.75 -4.20 -12.19
CA ASN A 110 -2.95 -4.30 -10.97
C ASN A 110 -3.72 -4.42 -9.64
N CYS A 111 -3.56 -5.58 -9.01
CA CYS A 111 -3.77 -5.74 -7.58
C CYS A 111 -3.03 -4.64 -6.79
N MET A 112 -3.44 -4.41 -5.56
CA MET A 112 -2.84 -3.38 -4.72
C MET A 112 -2.07 -4.02 -3.58
N GLU A 113 -0.89 -3.49 -3.28
CA GLU A 113 -0.13 -3.94 -2.12
C GLU A 113 -0.86 -3.56 -0.83
N MET A 114 -1.10 -4.57 0.00
CA MET A 114 -1.78 -4.40 1.27
C MET A 114 -0.99 -5.08 2.36
N LEU A 115 -0.86 -4.39 3.48
CA LEU A 115 -0.46 -4.98 4.74
C LEU A 115 -1.64 -5.77 5.29
N LEU A 116 -1.42 -7.07 5.44
CA LEU A 116 -2.38 -8.05 5.91
C LEU A 116 -1.81 -8.75 7.13
N GLN A 117 -2.69 -9.19 8.03
CA GLN A 117 -2.35 -10.11 9.10
C GLN A 117 -2.96 -11.47 8.80
N ILE A 118 -2.15 -12.52 8.84
CA ILE A 118 -2.60 -13.90 8.62
C ILE A 118 -3.35 -14.37 9.86
N LYS A 119 -4.57 -14.87 9.65
CA LYS A 119 -5.43 -15.42 10.70
C LYS A 119 -5.69 -16.92 10.54
N GLY A 120 -5.28 -17.47 9.41
CA GLY A 120 -5.29 -18.90 9.16
C GLY A 120 -4.95 -19.19 7.71
N ALA A 121 -4.45 -20.38 7.44
CA ALA A 121 -4.24 -20.87 6.09
C ALA A 121 -4.62 -22.35 6.03
N ARG A 122 -5.04 -22.80 4.86
CA ARG A 122 -5.40 -24.20 4.62
C ARG A 122 -4.84 -24.63 3.29
N ALA A 123 -3.89 -25.56 3.31
CA ALA A 123 -3.48 -26.28 2.10
C ALA A 123 -4.62 -27.20 1.63
N ASN A 124 -4.78 -27.37 0.32
CA ASN A 124 -5.81 -28.24 -0.24
C ASN A 124 -5.21 -29.24 -1.24
N GLY A 125 -4.27 -30.07 -0.77
CA GLY A 125 -3.69 -31.18 -1.54
C GLY A 125 -3.14 -30.75 -2.91
N THR A 126 -3.93 -30.94 -3.97
CA THR A 126 -3.61 -30.56 -5.35
C THR A 126 -3.84 -29.08 -5.69
N ASP A 127 -4.62 -28.35 -4.90
CA ASP A 127 -4.85 -26.91 -5.04
C ASP A 127 -3.99 -26.12 -4.05
N PRO A 128 -3.56 -24.89 -4.40
CA PRO A 128 -2.67 -24.06 -3.56
C PRO A 128 -3.31 -23.66 -2.22
N GLY A 129 -4.61 -23.94 -2.03
CA GLY A 129 -5.30 -23.76 -0.77
C GLY A 129 -5.95 -22.39 -0.64
N SER A 130 -6.19 -21.96 0.59
CA SER A 130 -6.75 -20.65 0.88
C SER A 130 -6.15 -20.04 2.13
N VAL A 131 -6.15 -18.70 2.19
CA VAL A 131 -5.61 -17.95 3.33
C VAL A 131 -6.65 -16.99 3.86
N GLY A 132 -6.93 -17.07 5.17
CA GLY A 132 -7.72 -16.10 5.91
C GLY A 132 -6.83 -14.98 6.46
N VAL A 133 -7.21 -13.73 6.22
CA VAL A 133 -6.44 -12.55 6.64
C VAL A 133 -7.33 -11.47 7.24
N MET A 134 -6.72 -10.58 8.02
CA MET A 134 -7.27 -9.27 8.33
C MET A 134 -6.52 -8.20 7.52
N PHE A 135 -7.27 -7.33 6.86
CA PHE A 135 -6.74 -6.12 6.25
C PHE A 135 -6.28 -5.14 7.34
N ILE A 136 -5.06 -4.62 7.23
CA ILE A 136 -4.54 -3.61 8.15
C ILE A 136 -4.45 -2.26 7.47
N LYS A 137 -3.79 -2.21 6.31
CA LYS A 137 -3.49 -0.95 5.62
C LYS A 137 -3.10 -1.17 4.16
N GLU A 138 -3.49 -0.26 3.29
CA GLU A 138 -2.96 -0.15 1.93
C GLU A 138 -1.52 0.40 1.95
N ILE A 139 -0.62 -0.23 1.19
CA ILE A 139 0.76 0.19 0.97
C ILE A 139 0.81 0.78 -0.43
N ASN A 140 1.00 2.10 -0.52
CA ASN A 140 1.08 2.88 -1.76
C ASN A 140 2.37 3.70 -1.75
#